data_AF-A0A6A7GBI9-F1
#
_entry.id   AF-A0A6A7GBI9-F1
#
_cell.length_a   1.000
_cell.length_b   1.000
_cell.length_c   1.000
_cell.angle_alpha   90.00
_cell.angle_beta   90.00
_cell.angle_gamma   90.00
#
_symmetry.space_group_name_H-M   'P 1'
#
loop_
_entity.id
_entity.type
_entity.pdbx_description
1 polymer ?
#
loop_
_entity_poly.entity_id
_entity_poly.type
_entity_poly.pdbx_seq_one_letter_code
_entity_poly.pdbx_strand_id
1 'polypeptide(L)'
;MMASLRPKCTYWEKCYRTNANHRRQFRHPEPKPMEDDDVSEPEIEQPNEASSSTASTSSEKKSPTKKHSTNRKRKRLNDSVVISSDSEEEKTEEKTKKKKTVCSAVPDTSNLSEKQRRIVWSKHLFSIYGMKMPTDFYDFYDFVLELDPDNPCSSLETFLPGANLVGPFEVIRGDFDEQSILSIHLHWRYYFDPPEFMTILVNEKSGLHFGYFRDDPSELPCCIASNGGNDDYVFQPVGGNLFEMISFMMEQQTKNRKFVSTNSSKSAVKLFEKHAKMNKYSLEKKTFLKRFKSRKKNVVCTTFHKLGMVVPFEDDYGYRPIPQSDRELKKILKRMNSQKESGEEVNGDELDQTLTYISYADDEGDPGMGLQLGLNLFCSFPMFEKEALRLMSQAYSFLNRVAFKKIVDIHIRHRRRMEISQLS
;
A
#
# COMPACT_ATOMS: atom_id res chain seq x y z
N MET A 1 -14.60 36.28 45.01
CA MET A 1 -13.59 35.46 44.31
C MET A 1 -14.22 34.10 44.02
N MET A 2 -14.32 33.67 42.77
CA MET A 2 -14.79 32.31 42.43
C MET A 2 -13.58 31.42 42.10
N ALA A 3 -13.44 30.30 42.82
CA ALA A 3 -12.38 29.35 42.59
C ALA A 3 -12.67 28.51 41.34
N SER A 4 -11.71 28.43 40.41
CA SER A 4 -11.81 27.59 39.21
C SER A 4 -11.65 26.11 39.58
N LEU A 5 -12.76 25.45 39.93
CA LEU A 5 -12.82 24.04 40.30
C LEU A 5 -12.79 23.12 39.06
N ARG A 6 -11.65 23.12 38.38
CA ARG A 6 -11.35 22.15 37.32
C ARG A 6 -11.15 20.75 37.92
N PRO A 7 -11.63 19.67 37.28
CA PRO A 7 -11.51 18.31 37.81
C PRO A 7 -10.04 17.86 37.94
N LYS A 8 -9.79 16.91 38.86
CA LYS A 8 -8.48 16.27 39.03
C LYS A 8 -8.19 15.38 37.83
N CYS A 9 -6.99 15.46 37.23
CA CYS A 9 -6.61 14.50 36.20
C CYS A 9 -6.55 13.07 36.78
N THR A 10 -7.15 12.10 36.08
CA THR A 10 -7.13 10.66 36.42
C THR A 10 -5.71 10.12 36.59
N TYR A 11 -4.76 10.59 35.78
CA TYR A 11 -3.36 10.14 35.79
C TYR A 11 -2.46 10.97 36.71
N TRP A 12 -2.91 12.16 37.14
CA TRP A 12 -2.22 13.07 38.08
C TRP A 12 -0.70 13.22 37.81
N GLU A 13 0.16 12.71 38.70
CA GLU A 13 1.64 12.73 38.57
C GLU A 13 2.17 11.84 37.43
N LYS A 14 1.42 10.83 37.00
CA LYS A 14 1.76 9.94 35.87
C LYS A 14 1.18 10.44 34.53
N CYS A 15 0.64 11.66 34.48
CA CYS A 15 0.06 12.18 33.25
C CYS A 15 1.14 12.70 32.29
N TYR A 16 1.37 11.95 31.22
CA TYR A 16 2.31 12.31 30.15
C TYR A 16 1.74 13.34 29.14
N ARG A 17 0.46 13.73 29.24
CA ARG A 17 -0.18 14.69 28.34
C ARG A 17 0.28 16.11 28.64
N THR A 18 1.15 16.65 27.80
CA THR A 18 1.73 17.99 27.93
C THR A 18 0.89 19.11 27.30
N ASN A 19 -0.11 18.78 26.47
CA ASN A 19 -0.83 19.76 25.65
C ASN A 19 -1.60 20.81 26.48
N ALA A 20 -1.74 22.02 25.91
CA ALA A 20 -2.29 23.17 26.61
C ALA A 20 -3.78 23.02 26.95
N ASN A 21 -4.57 22.31 26.12
CA ASN A 21 -5.99 22.11 26.35
C ASN A 21 -6.26 21.15 27.51
N HIS A 22 -5.50 20.06 27.64
CA HIS A 22 -5.55 19.16 28.79
C HIS A 22 -5.16 19.88 30.08
N ARG A 23 -4.09 20.70 30.06
CA ARG A 23 -3.69 21.54 31.21
C ARG A 23 -4.69 22.68 31.51
N ARG A 24 -5.53 23.07 30.54
CA ARG A 24 -6.67 23.98 30.73
C ARG A 24 -7.90 23.28 31.30
N GLN A 25 -8.16 22.03 30.98
CA GLN A 25 -9.33 21.28 31.44
C GLN A 25 -9.13 20.55 32.78
N PHE A 26 -7.92 20.04 33.05
CA PHE A 26 -7.63 19.19 34.21
C PHE A 26 -6.50 19.75 35.09
N ARG A 27 -6.67 19.62 36.41
CA ARG A 27 -5.63 19.95 37.40
C ARG A 27 -4.53 18.90 37.43
N HIS A 28 -3.32 19.35 37.69
CA HIS A 28 -2.08 18.59 37.88
C HIS A 28 -1.29 19.23 39.05
N PRO A 29 -0.28 18.55 39.63
CA PRO A 29 0.66 19.22 40.52
C PRO A 29 1.38 20.35 39.78
N GLU A 30 1.74 21.41 40.51
CA GLU A 30 2.66 22.43 39.98
C GLU A 30 4.04 21.81 39.74
N PRO A 31 4.73 22.13 38.63
CA PRO A 31 6.09 21.66 38.42
C PRO A 31 6.97 22.20 39.55
N LYS A 32 7.75 21.33 40.20
CA LYS A 32 8.79 21.80 41.13
C LYS A 32 9.74 22.72 40.36
N PRO A 33 10.15 23.86 40.91
CA PRO A 33 11.26 24.61 40.34
C PRO A 33 12.46 23.68 40.23
N MET A 34 13.06 23.62 39.05
CA MET A 34 14.34 22.94 38.86
C MET A 34 15.41 23.86 39.44
N GLU A 35 16.30 23.31 40.24
CA GLU A 35 17.49 24.04 40.70
C GLU A 35 18.40 24.27 39.47
N ASP A 36 18.90 25.49 39.32
CA ASP A 36 19.68 25.91 38.16
C ASP A 36 21.06 25.23 38.15
N ASP A 37 21.25 24.25 37.26
CA ASP A 37 22.59 23.78 36.86
C ASP A 37 22.92 24.31 35.46
N ASP A 38 23.98 25.12 35.43
CA ASP A 38 24.49 25.96 34.34
C ASP A 38 25.09 25.16 33.17
N VAL A 39 24.50 25.25 31.97
CA VAL A 39 25.19 24.96 30.68
C VAL A 39 24.72 25.88 29.55
N SER A 40 25.68 26.55 28.93
CA SER A 40 25.58 27.48 27.80
C SER A 40 25.11 26.87 26.47
N GLU A 41 24.52 27.70 25.60
CA GLU A 41 24.21 27.38 24.19
C GLU A 41 25.46 26.99 23.36
N PRO A 42 25.35 26.03 22.41
CA PRO A 42 26.38 25.78 21.40
C PRO A 42 26.03 26.41 20.04
N GLU A 43 27.01 27.10 19.44
CA GLU A 43 26.95 27.60 18.07
C GLU A 43 27.02 26.49 16.99
N ILE A 44 26.72 26.87 15.75
CA ILE A 44 26.63 25.99 14.58
C ILE A 44 27.95 25.98 13.81
N GLU A 45 28.55 24.82 13.57
CA GLU A 45 29.54 24.63 12.50
C GLU A 45 29.29 23.36 11.65
N GLN A 46 29.80 23.40 10.41
CA GLN A 46 29.55 22.43 9.33
C GLN A 46 30.60 21.30 9.30
N PRO A 47 30.30 20.13 8.69
CA PRO A 47 31.19 18.98 8.72
C PRO A 47 32.30 19.05 7.67
N ASN A 48 33.50 18.56 8.03
CA ASN A 48 34.60 18.29 7.11
C ASN A 48 35.05 16.82 7.19
N GLU A 49 35.74 16.38 6.13
CA GLU A 49 35.96 14.97 5.80
C GLU A 49 37.16 14.28 6.49
N ALA A 50 37.18 12.94 6.33
CA ALA A 50 38.33 12.11 5.97
C ALA A 50 39.02 11.21 7.03
N SER A 51 39.32 9.99 6.57
CA SER A 51 40.31 8.99 7.07
C SER A 51 40.11 8.42 8.49
N SER A 52 39.95 7.10 8.66
CA SER A 52 41.01 6.06 8.71
C SER A 52 41.89 6.18 9.98
N SER A 53 42.29 5.12 10.68
CA SER A 53 42.33 3.67 10.39
C SER A 53 42.63 2.86 11.69
N THR A 54 42.43 1.53 11.68
CA THR A 54 43.11 0.52 12.55
C THR A 54 42.97 0.62 14.09
N ALA A 55 43.20 -0.41 14.92
CA ALA A 55 43.09 -1.88 14.79
C ALA A 55 43.23 -2.51 16.21
N SER A 56 42.67 -3.71 16.41
CA SER A 56 43.07 -4.67 17.48
C SER A 56 42.83 -4.23 18.95
N THR A 57 42.72 -5.07 19.99
CA THR A 57 42.91 -6.54 20.15
C THR A 57 42.12 -7.05 21.38
N SER A 58 41.90 -8.37 21.46
CA SER A 58 41.71 -9.23 22.66
C SER A 58 41.75 -8.60 24.08
N SER A 59 40.95 -9.05 25.06
CA SER A 59 41.16 -10.38 25.68
C SER A 59 40.01 -10.86 26.59
N GLU A 60 39.96 -12.18 26.79
CA GLU A 60 39.06 -12.90 27.71
C GLU A 60 39.33 -12.64 29.20
N LYS A 61 38.32 -12.86 30.08
CA LYS A 61 38.35 -14.00 31.05
C LYS A 61 37.09 -14.18 31.90
N LYS A 62 36.50 -15.37 31.72
CA LYS A 62 36.00 -16.34 32.73
C LYS A 62 35.15 -15.89 33.94
N SER A 63 33.97 -16.50 33.96
CA SER A 63 33.07 -16.79 35.08
C SER A 63 33.69 -17.56 36.25
N PRO A 64 32.92 -17.76 37.34
CA PRO A 64 32.66 -19.14 37.75
C PRO A 64 31.18 -19.48 38.00
N THR A 65 30.83 -20.72 37.68
CA THR A 65 29.51 -21.36 37.88
C THR A 65 29.31 -21.92 39.29
N LYS A 66 28.07 -22.09 39.73
CA LYS A 66 27.67 -23.28 40.52
C LYS A 66 26.41 -23.93 39.96
N LYS A 67 26.44 -25.26 39.90
CA LYS A 67 25.35 -26.15 39.48
C LYS A 67 24.58 -26.62 40.71
N HIS A 68 23.32 -26.99 40.54
CA HIS A 68 22.78 -28.19 41.18
C HIS A 68 21.81 -28.90 40.24
N SER A 69 21.99 -30.21 40.09
CA SER A 69 21.05 -31.11 39.43
C SER A 69 20.43 -32.03 40.47
N THR A 70 19.21 -32.49 40.23
CA THR A 70 18.72 -33.78 40.73
C THR A 70 17.82 -34.43 39.70
N ASN A 71 18.10 -35.70 39.40
CA ASN A 71 17.29 -36.58 38.56
C ASN A 71 16.11 -37.15 39.37
N ARG A 72 14.94 -37.36 38.74
CA ARG A 72 14.03 -38.47 39.14
C ARG A 72 13.19 -38.96 37.94
N LYS A 73 13.03 -40.29 37.87
CA LYS A 73 12.42 -41.03 36.75
C LYS A 73 10.93 -41.30 36.98
N ARG A 74 10.18 -41.27 35.86
CA ARG A 74 9.01 -42.11 35.51
C ARG A 74 7.83 -42.25 36.51
N LYS A 75 6.63 -41.94 36.02
CA LYS A 75 5.57 -42.96 35.85
C LYS A 75 4.61 -42.59 34.71
N ARG A 76 4.25 -43.59 33.88
CA ARG A 76 3.08 -43.55 32.99
C ARG A 76 1.84 -43.94 33.80
N LEU A 77 0.68 -43.42 33.43
CA LEU A 77 -0.59 -44.14 33.47
C LEU A 77 -1.44 -43.64 32.31
N ASN A 78 -1.81 -44.56 31.41
CA ASN A 78 -3.00 -44.42 30.60
C ASN A 78 -4.19 -44.84 31.47
N ASP A 79 -5.37 -44.35 31.14
CA ASP A 79 -6.59 -45.16 31.31
C ASP A 79 -7.32 -45.21 29.96
N SER A 80 -8.04 -46.30 29.69
CA SER A 80 -8.37 -46.69 28.30
C SER A 80 -9.63 -47.54 28.16
N VAL A 81 -10.56 -47.11 27.30
CA VAL A 81 -11.79 -47.78 26.81
C VAL A 81 -12.03 -47.14 25.43
N VAL A 82 -11.77 -47.69 24.21
CA VAL A 82 -12.02 -49.01 23.56
C VAL A 82 -13.47 -49.47 23.72
N ILE A 83 -14.30 -49.87 22.75
CA ILE A 83 -14.23 -50.34 21.34
C ILE A 83 -15.37 -49.57 20.60
N SER A 84 -15.51 -49.35 19.27
CA SER A 84 -15.16 -50.10 18.05
C SER A 84 -14.94 -49.19 16.83
N SER A 85 -14.61 -49.81 15.69
CA SER A 85 -14.88 -49.32 14.33
C SER A 85 -16.28 -49.73 13.84
N ASP A 86 -16.95 -48.87 13.08
CA ASP A 86 -17.62 -49.28 11.84
C ASP A 86 -17.73 -48.10 10.86
N SER A 87 -17.74 -48.41 9.58
CA SER A 87 -17.61 -47.45 8.47
C SER A 87 -18.91 -47.30 7.69
N GLU A 88 -19.48 -46.10 7.66
CA GLU A 88 -20.44 -45.71 6.62
C GLU A 88 -20.05 -44.35 6.01
N GLU A 89 -19.89 -44.33 4.68
CA GLU A 89 -19.65 -43.11 3.91
C GLU A 89 -20.96 -42.33 3.74
N GLU A 90 -21.18 -41.26 4.50
CA GLU A 90 -22.23 -40.29 4.15
C GLU A 90 -21.66 -39.04 3.46
N LYS A 91 -21.61 -39.11 2.13
CA LYS A 91 -21.23 -38.00 1.25
C LYS A 91 -22.27 -36.89 1.28
N THR A 92 -22.17 -36.01 2.27
CA THR A 92 -22.80 -34.69 2.20
C THR A 92 -21.94 -33.74 1.35
N GLU A 93 -22.09 -33.83 0.03
CA GLU A 93 -21.60 -32.80 -0.89
C GLU A 93 -22.34 -31.48 -0.63
N GLU A 94 -21.83 -30.67 0.30
CA GLU A 94 -22.29 -29.30 0.47
C GLU A 94 -21.82 -28.47 -0.74
N LYS A 95 -22.62 -28.53 -1.81
CA LYS A 95 -22.51 -27.72 -3.03
C LYS A 95 -22.77 -26.26 -2.70
N THR A 96 -21.82 -25.63 -2.01
CA THR A 96 -21.68 -24.18 -1.94
C THR A 96 -21.48 -23.65 -3.35
N LYS A 97 -22.59 -23.31 -4.01
CA LYS A 97 -22.62 -22.59 -5.28
C LYS A 97 -21.85 -21.28 -5.09
N LYS A 98 -20.55 -21.30 -5.40
CA LYS A 98 -19.76 -20.08 -5.55
C LYS A 98 -20.49 -19.22 -6.57
N LYS A 99 -21.14 -18.14 -6.11
CA LYS A 99 -21.61 -17.08 -6.98
C LYS A 99 -20.37 -16.51 -7.68
N LYS A 100 -20.09 -16.96 -8.91
CA LYS A 100 -19.25 -16.20 -9.83
C LYS A 100 -19.84 -14.79 -9.87
N THR A 101 -19.00 -13.78 -9.71
CA THR A 101 -19.46 -12.39 -9.86
C THR A 101 -19.72 -12.20 -11.34
N VAL A 102 -20.99 -12.20 -11.75
CA VAL A 102 -21.38 -11.96 -13.14
C VAL A 102 -21.28 -10.46 -13.41
N CYS A 103 -20.54 -10.04 -14.44
CA CYS A 103 -20.60 -8.64 -14.89
C CYS A 103 -20.51 -8.48 -16.41
N SER A 104 -21.70 -8.39 -17.02
CA SER A 104 -22.03 -7.59 -18.22
C SER A 104 -20.98 -7.51 -19.33
N ALA A 105 -21.33 -8.04 -20.50
CA ALA A 105 -20.67 -7.67 -21.77
C ALA A 105 -20.44 -6.15 -21.86
N VAL A 106 -19.30 -5.77 -22.46
CA VAL A 106 -18.94 -4.37 -22.69
C VAL A 106 -20.08 -3.71 -23.48
N PRO A 107 -20.63 -2.58 -23.01
CA PRO A 107 -21.73 -1.92 -23.72
C PRO A 107 -21.30 -1.52 -25.13
N ASP A 108 -22.12 -1.83 -26.14
CA ASP A 108 -21.91 -1.29 -27.48
C ASP A 108 -22.04 0.25 -27.44
N THR A 109 -21.00 0.92 -27.90
CA THR A 109 -20.92 2.39 -27.96
C THR A 109 -20.63 2.91 -29.36
N SER A 110 -20.63 2.05 -30.38
CA SER A 110 -20.31 2.36 -31.79
C SER A 110 -21.14 3.52 -32.36
N ASN A 111 -22.43 3.57 -32.02
CA ASN A 111 -23.39 4.57 -32.49
C ASN A 111 -23.59 5.76 -31.54
N LEU A 112 -22.74 5.93 -30.52
CA LEU A 112 -22.88 6.98 -29.51
C LEU A 112 -21.94 8.16 -29.80
N SER A 113 -22.41 9.39 -29.51
CA SER A 113 -21.50 10.53 -29.42
C SER A 113 -20.47 10.32 -28.31
N GLU A 114 -19.28 10.92 -28.44
CA GLU A 114 -18.18 10.85 -27.46
C GLU A 114 -18.67 11.07 -26.02
N LYS A 115 -19.51 12.09 -25.80
CA LYS A 115 -20.10 12.41 -24.50
C LYS A 115 -21.00 11.29 -23.96
N GLN A 116 -21.81 10.66 -24.80
CA GLN A 116 -22.66 9.53 -24.41
C GLN A 116 -21.80 8.29 -24.12
N ARG A 117 -20.83 7.98 -24.98
CA ARG A 117 -19.87 6.88 -24.83
C ARG A 117 -19.12 6.95 -23.49
N ARG A 118 -18.54 8.11 -23.17
CA ARG A 118 -17.87 8.37 -21.87
C ARG A 118 -18.79 8.16 -20.66
N ILE A 119 -20.07 8.54 -20.75
CA ILE A 119 -21.05 8.28 -19.67
C ILE A 119 -21.31 6.78 -19.49
N VAL A 120 -21.43 6.03 -20.59
CA VAL A 120 -21.64 4.58 -20.56
C VAL A 120 -20.42 3.85 -19.97
N TRP A 121 -19.22 4.14 -20.47
CA TRP A 121 -17.97 3.61 -19.91
C TRP A 121 -17.81 3.94 -18.42
N SER A 122 -18.11 5.17 -18.00
CA SER A 122 -17.99 5.58 -16.60
C SER A 122 -18.92 4.81 -15.67
N LYS A 123 -20.18 4.56 -16.08
CA LYS A 123 -21.11 3.71 -15.34
C LYS A 123 -20.64 2.25 -15.29
N HIS A 124 -20.18 1.70 -16.41
CA HIS A 124 -19.71 0.32 -16.52
C HIS A 124 -18.48 0.07 -15.64
N LEU A 125 -17.43 0.88 -15.79
CA LEU A 125 -16.23 0.82 -14.95
C LEU A 125 -16.55 1.00 -13.45
N PHE A 126 -17.47 1.92 -13.10
CA PHE A 126 -17.90 2.07 -11.71
C PHE A 126 -18.63 0.83 -11.17
N SER A 127 -19.50 0.18 -11.96
CA SER A 127 -20.17 -1.06 -11.53
C SER A 127 -19.21 -2.24 -11.30
N ILE A 128 -18.11 -2.28 -12.06
CA ILE A 128 -17.13 -3.37 -12.07
C ILE A 128 -16.07 -3.17 -10.96
N TYR A 129 -15.47 -1.98 -10.93
CA TYR A 129 -14.38 -1.64 -10.00
C TYR A 129 -14.85 -0.98 -8.70
N GLY A 130 -16.08 -0.46 -8.63
CA GLY A 130 -16.57 0.29 -7.45
C GLY A 130 -15.89 1.65 -7.25
N MET A 131 -15.12 2.14 -8.23
CA MET A 131 -14.30 3.35 -8.17
C MET A 131 -14.48 4.16 -9.45
N LYS A 132 -14.52 5.49 -9.34
CA LYS A 132 -14.68 6.40 -10.51
C LYS A 132 -13.33 6.64 -11.19
N MET A 133 -13.21 6.41 -12.50
CA MET A 133 -12.00 6.85 -13.22
C MET A 133 -11.96 8.39 -13.32
N PRO A 134 -10.76 8.99 -13.26
CA PRO A 134 -10.61 10.44 -13.46
C PRO A 134 -10.81 10.83 -14.93
N THR A 135 -10.94 12.13 -15.20
CA THR A 135 -11.19 12.63 -16.57
C THR A 135 -10.05 12.30 -17.54
N ASP A 136 -8.79 12.34 -17.08
CA ASP A 136 -7.62 12.09 -17.90
C ASP A 136 -7.57 10.66 -18.45
N PHE A 137 -8.20 9.68 -17.78
CA PHE A 137 -8.37 8.33 -18.33
C PHE A 137 -9.13 8.34 -19.66
N TYR A 138 -10.24 9.09 -19.73
CA TYR A 138 -11.06 9.17 -20.95
C TYR A 138 -10.43 10.07 -22.02
N ASP A 139 -9.85 11.19 -21.62
CA ASP A 139 -9.14 12.10 -22.55
C ASP A 139 -7.92 11.41 -23.18
N PHE A 140 -7.20 10.60 -22.39
CA PHE A 140 -6.08 9.82 -22.90
C PHE A 140 -6.55 8.65 -23.78
N TYR A 141 -7.72 8.07 -23.51
CA TYR A 141 -8.29 7.04 -24.37
C TYR A 141 -8.70 7.58 -25.75
N ASP A 142 -9.37 8.73 -25.80
CA ASP A 142 -9.72 9.36 -27.08
C ASP A 142 -8.44 9.81 -27.85
N PHE A 143 -7.34 10.14 -27.16
CA PHE A 143 -6.03 10.33 -27.79
C PHE A 143 -5.50 9.04 -28.45
N VAL A 144 -5.47 7.91 -27.74
CA VAL A 144 -4.94 6.67 -28.34
C VAL A 144 -5.85 6.09 -29.43
N LEU A 145 -7.16 6.34 -29.37
CA LEU A 145 -8.10 6.05 -30.46
C LEU A 145 -7.85 6.90 -31.72
N GLU A 146 -7.40 8.17 -31.60
CA GLU A 146 -6.97 8.97 -32.75
C GLU A 146 -5.58 8.54 -33.28
N LEU A 147 -4.75 7.93 -32.41
CA LEU A 147 -3.41 7.47 -32.76
C LEU A 147 -3.39 6.13 -33.52
N ASP A 148 -4.14 5.13 -33.02
CA ASP A 148 -4.38 3.83 -33.67
C ASP A 148 -5.79 3.34 -33.29
N PRO A 149 -6.79 3.48 -34.19
CA PRO A 149 -8.16 3.03 -33.92
C PRO A 149 -8.30 1.51 -33.77
N ASP A 150 -7.44 0.75 -34.43
CA ASP A 150 -7.51 -0.71 -34.44
C ASP A 150 -6.89 -1.28 -33.14
N ASN A 151 -5.72 -0.74 -32.75
CA ASN A 151 -4.91 -1.20 -31.62
C ASN A 151 -4.60 -0.07 -30.59
N PRO A 152 -5.62 0.58 -30.01
CA PRO A 152 -5.40 1.76 -29.15
C PRO A 152 -4.54 1.45 -27.91
N CYS A 153 -4.64 0.24 -27.36
CA CYS A 153 -3.91 -0.13 -26.15
C CYS A 153 -2.39 -0.26 -26.35
N SER A 154 -1.92 -0.69 -27.53
CA SER A 154 -0.49 -0.81 -27.88
C SER A 154 0.03 0.37 -28.71
N SER A 155 -0.83 1.29 -29.15
CA SER A 155 -0.50 2.47 -29.96
C SER A 155 0.71 3.29 -29.48
N LEU A 156 0.97 3.32 -28.17
CA LEU A 156 2.08 4.02 -27.53
C LEU A 156 3.45 3.48 -27.94
N GLU A 157 3.57 2.20 -28.35
CA GLU A 157 4.82 1.59 -28.86
C GLU A 157 5.50 2.45 -29.94
N THR A 158 4.69 3.17 -30.72
CA THR A 158 5.11 4.11 -31.79
C THR A 158 6.12 5.16 -31.32
N PHE A 159 6.12 5.54 -30.03
CA PHE A 159 7.04 6.55 -29.47
C PHE A 159 7.58 6.20 -28.07
N LEU A 160 6.96 5.25 -27.35
CA LEU A 160 7.41 4.67 -26.09
C LEU A 160 7.46 3.13 -26.22
N PRO A 161 8.56 2.56 -26.73
CA PRO A 161 8.63 1.13 -27.02
C PRO A 161 8.42 0.26 -25.77
N GLY A 162 7.62 -0.79 -25.91
CA GLY A 162 7.20 -1.72 -24.86
C GLY A 162 6.10 -1.18 -23.94
N ALA A 163 5.56 0.02 -24.17
CA ALA A 163 4.51 0.60 -23.32
C ALA A 163 3.11 0.21 -23.83
N ASN A 164 2.38 -0.56 -23.03
CA ASN A 164 1.03 -1.03 -23.35
C ASN A 164 0.04 -0.56 -22.27
N LEU A 165 -1.09 0.03 -22.69
CA LEU A 165 -2.22 0.33 -21.81
C LEU A 165 -2.96 -0.95 -21.45
N VAL A 166 -3.31 -1.10 -20.19
CA VAL A 166 -3.87 -2.34 -19.63
C VAL A 166 -4.99 -2.07 -18.62
N GLY A 167 -5.58 -3.13 -18.08
CA GLY A 167 -6.52 -3.08 -16.97
C GLY A 167 -7.84 -2.41 -17.40
N PRO A 168 -8.20 -1.25 -16.82
CA PRO A 168 -9.45 -0.59 -17.20
C PRO A 168 -9.51 -0.13 -18.68
N PHE A 169 -8.36 -0.03 -19.38
CA PHE A 169 -8.33 0.27 -20.81
C PHE A 169 -8.79 -0.90 -21.68
N GLU A 170 -8.30 -2.12 -21.39
CA GLU A 170 -8.74 -3.35 -22.06
C GLU A 170 -10.24 -3.59 -21.82
N VAL A 171 -10.72 -3.34 -20.59
CA VAL A 171 -12.14 -3.45 -20.22
C VAL A 171 -13.05 -2.53 -21.06
N ILE A 172 -12.67 -1.27 -21.33
CA ILE A 172 -13.52 -0.40 -22.18
C ILE A 172 -13.37 -0.67 -23.68
N ARG A 173 -12.25 -1.28 -24.09
CA ARG A 173 -12.00 -1.68 -25.48
C ARG A 173 -12.70 -2.99 -25.85
N GLY A 174 -12.98 -3.84 -24.86
CA GLY A 174 -13.51 -5.19 -25.06
C GLY A 174 -12.44 -6.26 -25.28
N ASP A 175 -11.16 -5.88 -25.22
CA ASP A 175 -10.02 -6.77 -25.45
C ASP A 175 -9.62 -7.48 -24.14
N PHE A 176 -10.59 -8.17 -23.53
CA PHE A 176 -10.46 -8.72 -22.19
C PHE A 176 -11.33 -9.97 -21.99
N ASP A 177 -10.72 -11.12 -21.65
CA ASP A 177 -11.45 -12.36 -21.34
C ASP A 177 -11.85 -12.46 -19.86
N GLU A 178 -13.11 -12.13 -19.56
CA GLU A 178 -13.73 -12.28 -18.23
C GLU A 178 -13.68 -13.73 -17.70
N GLN A 179 -13.65 -14.73 -18.57
CA GLN A 179 -13.72 -16.14 -18.20
C GLN A 179 -12.37 -16.66 -17.67
N SER A 180 -11.26 -16.09 -18.16
CA SER A 180 -9.91 -16.39 -17.69
C SER A 180 -9.63 -15.94 -16.26
N ILE A 181 -10.36 -14.93 -15.74
CA ILE A 181 -10.03 -14.32 -14.45
C ILE A 181 -11.01 -14.70 -13.33
N LEU A 182 -10.46 -14.81 -12.12
CA LEU A 182 -11.28 -15.03 -10.93
C LEU A 182 -12.04 -13.77 -10.48
N SER A 183 -11.48 -12.59 -10.72
CA SER A 183 -12.05 -11.30 -10.34
C SER A 183 -11.32 -10.16 -11.03
N ILE A 184 -12.06 -9.19 -11.58
CA ILE A 184 -11.51 -7.99 -12.24
C ILE A 184 -10.57 -7.16 -11.37
N HIS A 185 -10.68 -7.28 -10.04
CA HIS A 185 -9.78 -6.64 -9.09
C HIS A 185 -8.36 -7.23 -9.10
N LEU A 186 -8.17 -8.40 -9.71
CA LEU A 186 -6.88 -9.04 -9.96
C LEU A 186 -6.34 -8.76 -11.37
N HIS A 187 -7.14 -8.17 -12.28
CA HIS A 187 -6.71 -7.87 -13.64
C HIS A 187 -5.53 -6.89 -13.59
N TRP A 188 -4.37 -7.32 -14.09
CA TRP A 188 -3.07 -6.63 -13.99
C TRP A 188 -2.61 -6.20 -12.58
N ARG A 189 -3.08 -6.88 -11.52
CA ARG A 189 -2.63 -6.63 -10.14
C ARG A 189 -1.37 -7.43 -9.82
N TYR A 190 -0.25 -6.76 -9.56
CA TYR A 190 1.02 -7.39 -9.19
C TYR A 190 1.08 -7.74 -7.71
N TYR A 191 2.01 -8.63 -7.34
CA TYR A 191 2.16 -9.15 -5.97
C TYR A 191 2.16 -8.04 -4.92
N PHE A 192 2.92 -6.96 -5.12
CA PHE A 192 3.03 -5.86 -4.17
C PHE A 192 2.04 -4.71 -4.35
N ASP A 193 1.06 -4.81 -5.26
CA ASP A 193 0.07 -3.76 -5.47
C ASP A 193 -0.97 -3.72 -4.32
N PRO A 194 -0.92 -2.70 -3.44
CA PRO A 194 -1.91 -2.56 -2.39
C PRO A 194 -3.28 -2.18 -3.00
N PRO A 195 -4.40 -2.33 -2.28
CA PRO A 195 -5.74 -2.01 -2.78
C PRO A 195 -5.92 -0.60 -3.36
N GLU A 196 -5.17 0.35 -2.81
CA GLU A 196 -5.08 1.75 -3.23
C GLU A 196 -4.54 1.90 -4.67
N PHE A 197 -3.74 0.94 -5.15
CA PHE A 197 -3.07 0.96 -6.44
C PHE A 197 -3.86 0.14 -7.48
N MET A 198 -4.00 0.70 -8.69
CA MET A 198 -4.62 0.06 -9.85
C MET A 198 -3.77 0.30 -11.09
N THR A 199 -3.18 -0.77 -11.62
CA THR A 199 -2.38 -0.76 -12.87
C THR A 199 -3.23 -0.31 -14.06
N ILE A 200 -2.63 0.54 -14.90
CA ILE A 200 -3.23 1.10 -16.13
C ILE A 200 -2.28 1.09 -17.32
N LEU A 201 -0.96 0.94 -17.10
CA LEU A 201 0.04 0.81 -18.15
C LEU A 201 1.16 -0.12 -17.66
N VAL A 202 1.67 -0.97 -18.54
CA VAL A 202 2.91 -1.73 -18.33
C VAL A 202 3.98 -1.29 -19.33
N ASN A 203 5.25 -1.39 -18.95
CA ASN A 203 6.37 -1.28 -19.87
C ASN A 203 7.24 -2.53 -19.81
N GLU A 204 7.02 -3.44 -20.77
CA GLU A 204 7.67 -4.75 -20.84
C GLU A 204 9.20 -4.65 -20.95
N LYS A 205 9.71 -3.62 -21.65
CA LYS A 205 11.16 -3.42 -21.84
C LYS A 205 11.90 -2.94 -20.59
N SER A 206 11.20 -2.45 -19.58
CA SER A 206 11.77 -2.06 -18.29
C SER A 206 11.29 -2.93 -17.12
N GLY A 207 10.28 -3.78 -17.33
CA GLY A 207 9.64 -4.53 -16.25
C GLY A 207 8.94 -3.63 -15.23
N LEU A 208 8.56 -2.42 -15.62
CA LEU A 208 7.83 -1.46 -14.78
C LEU A 208 6.35 -1.47 -15.11
N HIS A 209 5.51 -1.37 -14.09
CA HIS A 209 4.08 -1.13 -14.23
C HIS A 209 3.68 0.16 -13.53
N PHE A 210 2.63 0.79 -14.05
CA PHE A 210 2.20 2.13 -13.70
C PHE A 210 0.71 2.10 -13.37
N GLY A 211 0.31 2.80 -12.32
CA GLY A 211 -1.05 2.73 -11.81
C GLY A 211 -1.50 3.95 -11.05
N TYR A 212 -2.81 4.19 -11.10
CA TYR A 212 -3.48 5.16 -10.27
C TYR A 212 -3.41 4.73 -8.80
N PHE A 213 -3.00 5.65 -7.93
CA PHE A 213 -3.06 5.46 -6.47
C PHE A 213 -4.17 6.33 -5.87
N ARG A 214 -5.00 5.74 -5.02
CA ARG A 214 -6.14 6.38 -4.34
C ARG A 214 -6.00 6.20 -2.83
N ASP A 215 -6.08 7.28 -2.07
CA ASP A 215 -6.16 7.20 -0.62
C ASP A 215 -7.51 6.64 -0.14
N ASP A 216 -8.58 6.92 -0.88
CA ASP A 216 -9.94 6.47 -0.60
C ASP A 216 -10.62 6.00 -1.90
N PRO A 217 -11.38 4.89 -1.91
CA PRO A 217 -12.02 4.40 -3.13
C PRO A 217 -13.15 5.30 -3.65
N SER A 218 -13.73 6.16 -2.79
CA SER A 218 -14.75 7.14 -3.20
C SER A 218 -14.16 8.35 -3.92
N GLU A 219 -12.87 8.62 -3.71
CA GLU A 219 -12.11 9.73 -4.30
C GLU A 219 -11.50 9.38 -5.67
N LEU A 220 -11.07 10.42 -6.39
CA LEU A 220 -10.23 10.28 -7.59
C LEU A 220 -8.77 9.99 -7.21
N PRO A 221 -7.97 9.39 -8.11
CA PRO A 221 -6.56 9.11 -7.83
C PRO A 221 -5.80 10.35 -7.39
N CYS A 222 -5.01 10.25 -6.33
CA CYS A 222 -4.20 11.36 -5.85
C CYS A 222 -2.94 11.57 -6.72
N CYS A 223 -2.44 10.49 -7.33
CA CYS A 223 -1.32 10.45 -8.25
C CYS A 223 -1.33 9.16 -9.10
N ILE A 224 -0.40 9.10 -10.05
CA ILE A 224 0.08 7.88 -10.69
C ILE A 224 1.46 7.56 -10.12
N ALA A 225 1.69 6.29 -9.79
CA ALA A 225 2.98 5.77 -9.33
C ALA A 225 3.43 4.58 -10.20
N SER A 226 4.72 4.27 -10.14
CA SER A 226 5.35 3.13 -10.80
C SER A 226 6.01 2.18 -9.79
N ASN A 227 5.96 0.88 -10.05
CA ASN A 227 6.77 -0.15 -9.37
C ASN A 227 7.35 -1.12 -10.44
N GLY A 228 8.27 -2.00 -10.03
CA GLY A 228 8.92 -2.99 -10.90
C GLY A 228 10.45 -2.97 -10.78
N GLY A 229 11.10 -3.99 -11.36
CA GLY A 229 12.51 -4.27 -11.15
C GLY A 229 12.80 -5.02 -9.84
N ASN A 230 14.07 -5.06 -9.41
CA ASN A 230 14.55 -5.79 -8.23
C ASN A 230 14.14 -5.16 -6.87
N ASP A 231 13.33 -4.10 -6.85
CA ASP A 231 12.91 -3.43 -5.62
C ASP A 231 11.51 -3.90 -5.18
N ASP A 232 11.54 -4.84 -4.24
CA ASP A 232 10.37 -5.33 -3.50
C ASP A 232 9.54 -4.16 -2.95
N TYR A 233 8.23 -4.17 -3.19
CA TYR A 233 7.20 -3.28 -2.62
C TYR A 233 7.36 -1.74 -2.73
N VAL A 234 8.47 -1.17 -3.22
CA VAL A 234 8.67 0.29 -3.23
C VAL A 234 8.09 0.92 -4.50
N PHE A 235 7.20 1.91 -4.33
CA PHE A 235 6.59 2.65 -5.44
C PHE A 235 7.14 4.07 -5.53
N GLN A 236 7.38 4.52 -6.77
CA GLN A 236 7.80 5.88 -7.08
C GLN A 236 6.63 6.68 -7.66
N PRO A 237 6.20 7.80 -7.06
CA PRO A 237 5.23 8.70 -7.69
C PRO A 237 5.81 9.37 -8.96
N VAL A 238 5.08 9.33 -10.09
CA VAL A 238 5.58 9.77 -11.41
C VAL A 238 4.72 10.82 -12.12
N GLY A 239 3.44 10.96 -11.80
CA GLY A 239 2.55 11.95 -12.44
C GLY A 239 1.27 12.21 -11.66
N GLY A 240 0.56 13.30 -11.97
CA GLY A 240 -0.77 13.61 -11.43
C GLY A 240 -1.92 13.24 -12.36
N ASN A 241 -1.60 12.89 -13.61
CA ASN A 241 -2.48 12.41 -14.68
C ASN A 241 -1.65 11.64 -15.72
N LEU A 242 -2.30 10.93 -16.64
CA LEU A 242 -1.65 10.12 -17.68
C LEU A 242 -0.73 10.92 -18.60
N PHE A 243 -1.10 12.13 -19.01
CA PHE A 243 -0.27 12.98 -19.87
C PHE A 243 1.04 13.40 -19.18
N GLU A 244 1.00 13.76 -17.89
CA GLU A 244 2.19 14.02 -17.08
C GLU A 244 3.09 12.77 -16.94
N MET A 245 2.50 11.59 -16.72
CA MET A 245 3.24 10.32 -16.63
C MET A 245 3.96 10.00 -17.96
N ILE A 246 3.25 10.08 -19.08
CA ILE A 246 3.80 9.77 -20.41
C ILE A 246 4.92 10.76 -20.78
N SER A 247 4.74 12.05 -20.49
CA SER A 247 5.81 13.04 -20.66
C SER A 247 7.06 12.70 -19.80
N PHE A 248 6.86 12.30 -18.54
CA PHE A 248 7.96 11.81 -17.70
C PHE A 248 8.65 10.57 -18.29
N MET A 249 7.90 9.58 -18.81
CA MET A 249 8.48 8.41 -19.47
C MET A 249 9.33 8.79 -20.70
N MET A 250 8.86 9.72 -21.53
CA MET A 250 9.60 10.25 -22.69
C MET A 250 10.90 10.97 -22.27
N GLU A 251 10.87 11.76 -21.18
CA GLU A 251 12.09 12.36 -20.62
C GLU A 251 13.10 11.30 -20.16
N GLN A 252 12.64 10.20 -19.55
CA GLN A 252 13.54 9.14 -19.07
C GLN A 252 14.13 8.33 -20.24
N GLN A 253 13.35 8.10 -21.30
CA GLN A 253 13.80 7.42 -22.53
C GLN A 253 14.91 8.21 -23.25
N THR A 254 14.75 9.54 -23.35
CA THR A 254 15.75 10.44 -23.97
C THR A 254 17.04 10.52 -23.16
N LYS A 255 16.97 10.68 -21.83
CA LYS A 255 18.15 10.64 -20.92
C LYS A 255 18.95 9.35 -21.08
N ASN A 256 18.26 8.21 -21.19
CA ASN A 256 18.89 6.90 -21.33
C ASN A 256 19.41 6.59 -22.75
N ARG A 257 19.23 7.50 -23.73
CA ARG A 257 19.62 7.32 -25.15
C ARG A 257 19.09 6.04 -25.81
N LYS A 258 18.01 5.45 -25.29
CA LYS A 258 17.47 4.14 -25.73
C LYS A 258 16.62 4.20 -27.00
N PHE A 259 16.51 5.35 -27.65
CA PHE A 259 15.55 5.57 -28.73
C PHE A 259 16.06 6.48 -29.85
N VAL A 260 15.84 6.05 -31.10
CA VAL A 260 16.08 6.83 -32.32
C VAL A 260 14.73 7.26 -32.87
N SER A 261 14.49 8.57 -32.96
CA SER A 261 13.20 9.13 -33.35
C SER A 261 12.94 9.01 -34.86
N THR A 262 11.93 8.24 -35.23
CA THR A 262 11.42 8.15 -36.61
C THR A 262 10.44 9.28 -36.92
N ASN A 263 9.99 9.41 -38.18
CA ASN A 263 8.96 10.39 -38.53
C ASN A 263 7.57 10.02 -37.99
N SER A 264 7.22 8.74 -37.87
CA SER A 264 5.95 8.31 -37.25
C SER A 264 5.92 8.68 -35.76
N SER A 265 7.01 8.44 -35.02
CA SER A 265 7.14 8.84 -33.62
C SER A 265 7.00 10.36 -33.42
N LYS A 266 7.52 11.18 -34.34
CA LYS A 266 7.36 12.65 -34.28
C LYS A 266 5.90 13.08 -34.49
N SER A 267 5.17 12.42 -35.38
CA SER A 267 3.74 12.70 -35.59
C SER A 267 2.90 12.28 -34.38
N ALA A 268 3.17 11.10 -33.82
CA ALA A 268 2.51 10.61 -32.59
C ALA A 268 2.73 11.56 -31.40
N VAL A 269 3.97 12.03 -31.20
CA VAL A 269 4.29 13.00 -30.13
C VAL A 269 3.56 14.34 -30.34
N LYS A 270 3.46 14.85 -31.57
CA LYS A 270 2.67 16.06 -31.86
C LYS A 270 1.18 15.88 -31.58
N LEU A 271 0.63 14.69 -31.85
CA LEU A 271 -0.77 14.37 -31.55
C LEU A 271 -1.01 14.31 -30.04
N PHE A 272 -0.08 13.69 -29.28
CA PHE A 272 -0.07 13.69 -27.82
C PHE A 272 -0.01 15.11 -27.24
N GLU A 273 0.89 15.97 -27.72
CA GLU A 273 1.01 17.37 -27.31
C GLU A 273 -0.26 18.19 -27.64
N LYS A 274 -0.87 17.95 -28.81
CA LYS A 274 -2.17 18.53 -29.20
C LYS A 274 -3.25 18.14 -28.19
N HIS A 275 -3.41 16.85 -27.89
CA HIS A 275 -4.42 16.36 -26.93
C HIS A 275 -4.21 16.89 -25.51
N ALA A 276 -2.98 16.89 -25.02
CA ALA A 276 -2.64 17.50 -23.73
C ALA A 276 -3.05 18.98 -23.68
N LYS A 277 -2.74 19.75 -24.74
CA LYS A 277 -3.08 21.18 -24.84
C LYS A 277 -4.59 21.42 -24.96
N MET A 278 -5.31 20.64 -25.77
CA MET A 278 -6.77 20.77 -25.92
C MET A 278 -7.49 20.52 -24.60
N ASN A 279 -7.10 19.46 -23.89
CA ASN A 279 -7.69 19.06 -22.60
C ASN A 279 -7.06 19.78 -21.38
N LYS A 280 -6.15 20.74 -21.62
CA LYS A 280 -5.52 21.61 -20.63
C LYS A 280 -4.65 20.90 -19.58
N TYR A 281 -4.07 19.76 -19.93
CA TYR A 281 -3.06 19.08 -19.11
C TYR A 281 -1.70 19.76 -19.25
N SER A 282 -1.06 20.03 -18.11
CA SER A 282 0.35 20.41 -18.08
C SER A 282 1.20 19.17 -18.37
N LEU A 283 2.26 19.32 -19.16
CA LEU A 283 3.29 18.29 -19.32
C LEU A 283 4.49 18.52 -18.40
N GLU A 284 4.48 19.58 -17.57
CA GLU A 284 5.59 19.88 -16.66
C GLU A 284 5.54 19.04 -15.38
N LYS A 285 6.62 18.30 -15.11
CA LYS A 285 6.84 17.55 -13.85
C LYS A 285 6.61 18.38 -12.58
N LYS A 286 6.77 19.71 -12.63
CA LYS A 286 6.54 20.64 -11.51
C LYS A 286 5.07 20.66 -11.04
N THR A 287 4.12 20.42 -11.94
CA THR A 287 2.67 20.46 -11.65
C THR A 287 2.28 19.31 -10.72
N PHE A 288 2.62 18.08 -11.11
CA PHE A 288 2.50 16.90 -10.25
C PHE A 288 3.15 17.10 -8.87
N LEU A 289 4.41 17.55 -8.84
CA LEU A 289 5.18 17.69 -7.59
C LEU A 289 4.52 18.67 -6.60
N LYS A 290 3.79 19.69 -7.07
CA LYS A 290 2.99 20.57 -6.19
C LYS A 290 1.80 19.82 -5.58
N ARG A 291 1.03 19.08 -6.40
CA ARG A 291 -0.11 18.25 -5.94
C ARG A 291 0.34 17.20 -4.91
N PHE A 292 1.42 16.47 -5.20
CA PHE A 292 1.96 15.45 -4.28
C PHE A 292 2.51 16.06 -2.98
N LYS A 293 3.17 17.22 -3.04
CA LYS A 293 3.56 17.98 -1.83
C LYS A 293 2.36 18.42 -1.01
N SER A 294 1.22 18.74 -1.63
CA SER A 294 -0.02 19.05 -0.90
C SER A 294 -0.55 17.81 -0.18
N ARG A 295 -0.68 16.67 -0.88
CA ARG A 295 -1.06 15.39 -0.27
C ARG A 295 -0.15 15.02 0.91
N LYS A 296 1.16 15.23 0.79
CA LYS A 296 2.15 14.88 1.82
C LYS A 296 1.86 15.54 3.19
N LYS A 297 1.09 16.63 3.25
CA LYS A 297 0.64 17.24 4.51
C LYS A 297 -0.40 16.39 5.28
N ASN A 298 -1.15 15.55 4.56
CA ASN A 298 -2.21 14.70 5.10
C ASN A 298 -1.72 13.24 5.28
N VAL A 299 -0.48 12.93 4.88
CA VAL A 299 0.11 11.60 5.03
C VAL A 299 0.53 11.40 6.48
N VAL A 300 -0.15 10.49 7.18
CA VAL A 300 0.10 10.22 8.61
C VAL A 300 1.28 9.28 8.83
N CYS A 301 1.58 8.39 7.87
CA CYS A 301 2.77 7.55 7.90
C CYS A 301 3.25 7.17 6.48
N THR A 302 4.53 6.84 6.33
CA THR A 302 5.13 6.55 5.00
C THR A 302 4.93 5.10 4.53
N THR A 303 4.71 4.16 5.47
CA THR A 303 4.70 2.70 5.26
C THR A 303 5.95 2.15 4.55
N PHE A 304 6.00 0.83 4.33
CA PHE A 304 7.06 0.18 3.56
C PHE A 304 7.03 0.53 2.07
N HIS A 305 5.86 0.73 1.46
CA HIS A 305 5.71 0.99 0.02
C HIS A 305 5.99 2.44 -0.43
N LYS A 306 6.31 3.33 0.52
CA LYS A 306 6.83 4.70 0.32
C LYS A 306 5.92 5.74 -0.34
N LEU A 307 4.72 5.35 -0.79
CA LEU A 307 3.66 6.32 -1.15
C LEU A 307 3.05 6.98 0.09
N GLY A 308 3.07 6.31 1.24
CA GLY A 308 2.44 6.77 2.47
C GLY A 308 0.92 6.61 2.48
N MET A 309 0.36 6.67 3.69
CA MET A 309 -1.02 6.40 4.02
C MET A 309 -1.74 7.69 4.45
N VAL A 310 -2.96 7.89 3.97
CA VAL A 310 -3.87 8.95 4.42
C VAL A 310 -5.13 8.31 5.00
N VAL A 311 -5.51 8.74 6.19
CA VAL A 311 -6.77 8.42 6.88
C VAL A 311 -7.36 9.73 7.41
N PRO A 312 -8.67 9.80 7.71
CA PRO A 312 -9.22 10.91 8.49
C PRO A 312 -8.42 11.05 9.79
N PHE A 313 -7.93 12.26 10.07
CA PHE A 313 -7.14 12.55 11.26
C PHE A 313 -7.46 13.95 11.77
N GLU A 314 -8.30 14.01 12.81
CA GLU A 314 -8.87 15.25 13.37
C GLU A 314 -8.84 15.17 14.90
N ASP A 315 -8.49 16.27 15.59
CA ASP A 315 -8.42 16.37 17.07
C ASP A 315 -7.65 15.22 17.78
N ASP A 316 -6.55 14.76 17.17
CA ASP A 316 -5.73 13.60 17.59
C ASP A 316 -6.42 12.22 17.50
N TYR A 317 -7.55 12.10 16.77
CA TYR A 317 -8.25 10.84 16.48
C TYR A 317 -8.11 10.40 15.01
N GLY A 318 -8.07 9.09 14.78
CA GLY A 318 -8.00 8.40 13.48
C GLY A 318 -6.68 7.67 13.22
N TYR A 319 -5.58 8.07 13.88
CA TYR A 319 -4.26 7.46 13.73
C TYR A 319 -3.35 7.70 14.95
N ARG A 320 -2.69 6.62 15.37
CA ARG A 320 -1.48 6.67 16.21
C ARG A 320 -0.38 5.79 15.61
N PRO A 321 0.91 6.13 15.80
CA PRO A 321 2.01 5.33 15.26
C PRO A 321 2.17 4.01 16.01
N ILE A 322 2.61 2.97 15.29
CA ILE A 322 3.13 1.75 15.93
C ILE A 322 4.42 2.05 16.74
N PRO A 323 4.74 1.28 17.81
CA PRO A 323 5.89 1.58 18.67
C PRO A 323 7.26 1.47 17.96
N GLN A 324 7.37 0.61 16.96
CA GLN A 324 8.64 0.32 16.28
C GLN A 324 8.83 1.20 15.04
N SER A 325 10.06 1.66 14.83
CA SER A 325 10.43 2.28 13.56
C SER A 325 10.37 1.27 12.40
N ASP A 326 10.26 1.76 11.17
CA ASP A 326 10.38 0.96 9.93
C ASP A 326 11.59 0.01 9.96
N ARG A 327 12.72 0.46 10.52
CA ARG A 327 13.97 -0.33 10.60
C ARG A 327 13.87 -1.46 11.61
N GLU A 328 13.22 -1.22 12.75
CA GLU A 328 13.04 -2.22 13.80
C GLU A 328 11.98 -3.24 13.40
N LEU A 329 10.84 -2.80 12.85
CA LEU A 329 9.82 -3.71 12.34
C LEU A 329 10.41 -4.62 11.25
N LYS A 330 11.20 -4.11 10.30
CA LYS A 330 11.88 -4.95 9.29
C LYS A 330 12.84 -5.98 9.91
N LYS A 331 13.52 -5.66 11.03
CA LYS A 331 14.35 -6.64 11.75
C LYS A 331 13.50 -7.73 12.41
N ILE A 332 12.42 -7.35 13.10
CA ILE A 332 11.50 -8.28 13.77
C ILE A 332 10.90 -9.26 12.74
N LEU A 333 10.30 -8.73 11.67
CA LEU A 333 9.68 -9.54 10.62
C LEU A 333 10.68 -10.47 9.92
N LYS A 334 11.92 -9.99 9.68
CA LYS A 334 12.97 -10.83 9.11
C LYS A 334 13.40 -11.95 10.06
N ARG A 335 13.58 -11.66 11.36
CA ARG A 335 13.92 -12.66 12.39
C ARG A 335 12.85 -13.74 12.45
N MET A 336 11.59 -13.35 12.57
CA MET A 336 10.43 -14.26 12.61
C MET A 336 10.35 -15.14 11.35
N ASN A 337 10.61 -14.58 10.16
CA ASN A 337 10.61 -15.36 8.92
C ASN A 337 11.76 -16.35 8.86
N SER A 338 12.97 -15.95 9.25
CA SER A 338 14.11 -16.87 9.31
C SER A 338 13.90 -18.01 10.32
N GLN A 339 13.30 -17.74 11.49
CA GLN A 339 12.92 -18.80 12.44
C GLN A 339 11.91 -19.78 11.85
N LYS A 340 10.89 -19.26 11.15
CA LYS A 340 9.88 -20.09 10.48
C LYS A 340 10.49 -20.95 9.36
N GLU A 341 11.46 -20.41 8.62
CA GLU A 341 12.17 -21.12 7.55
C GLU A 341 13.15 -22.17 8.07
N SER A 342 13.78 -21.96 9.23
CA SER A 342 14.64 -22.96 9.89
C SER A 342 13.85 -24.03 10.67
N GLY A 343 12.54 -23.87 10.84
CA GLY A 343 11.70 -24.76 11.64
C GLY A 343 11.84 -24.54 13.15
N GLU A 344 12.40 -23.41 13.57
CA GLU A 344 12.47 -22.97 14.96
C GLU A 344 11.10 -22.46 15.47
N GLU A 345 10.96 -22.40 16.79
CA GLU A 345 9.85 -21.69 17.42
C GLU A 345 9.97 -20.19 17.11
N VAL A 346 8.93 -19.63 16.47
CA VAL A 346 8.91 -18.22 16.06
C VAL A 346 8.63 -17.36 17.28
N ASN A 347 9.57 -16.48 17.65
CA ASN A 347 9.31 -15.49 18.70
C ASN A 347 8.52 -14.31 18.09
N GLY A 348 7.24 -14.23 18.46
CA GLY A 348 6.30 -13.19 18.04
C GLY A 348 6.03 -12.10 19.07
N ASP A 349 6.71 -12.09 20.22
CA ASP A 349 6.35 -11.26 21.39
C ASP A 349 6.22 -9.76 21.05
N GLU A 350 7.19 -9.18 20.32
CA GLU A 350 7.10 -7.76 19.92
C GLU A 350 5.95 -7.49 18.93
N LEU A 351 5.58 -8.47 18.09
CA LEU A 351 4.45 -8.32 17.16
C LEU A 351 3.13 -8.43 17.93
N ASP A 352 2.97 -9.42 18.81
CA ASP A 352 1.75 -9.64 19.59
C ASP A 352 1.47 -8.47 20.55
N GLN A 353 2.51 -7.86 21.14
CA GLN A 353 2.40 -6.61 21.86
C GLN A 353 1.87 -5.47 20.97
N THR A 354 2.32 -5.40 19.71
CA THR A 354 1.87 -4.39 18.74
C THR A 354 0.42 -4.65 18.30
N LEU A 355 0.02 -5.90 18.11
CA LEU A 355 -1.36 -6.30 17.84
C LEU A 355 -2.29 -5.94 19.01
N THR A 356 -1.80 -6.07 20.25
CA THR A 356 -2.53 -5.67 21.46
C THR A 356 -2.77 -4.15 21.49
N TYR A 357 -1.76 -3.35 21.15
CA TYR A 357 -1.92 -1.90 21.02
C TYR A 357 -2.84 -1.49 19.87
N ILE A 358 -2.87 -2.25 18.77
CA ILE A 358 -3.84 -2.02 17.68
C ILE A 358 -5.27 -2.27 18.16
N SER A 359 -5.54 -3.31 18.94
CA SER A 359 -6.88 -3.52 19.50
C SER A 359 -7.34 -2.33 20.36
N TYR A 360 -6.48 -1.79 21.21
CA TYR A 360 -6.79 -0.57 21.98
C TYR A 360 -6.94 0.67 21.09
N ALA A 361 -6.17 0.78 20.00
CA ALA A 361 -6.30 1.87 19.04
C ALA A 361 -7.64 1.80 18.30
N ASP A 362 -8.05 0.61 17.84
CA ASP A 362 -9.33 0.38 17.17
C ASP A 362 -10.51 0.70 18.09
N ASP A 363 -10.48 0.27 19.36
CA ASP A 363 -11.48 0.59 20.39
C ASP A 363 -11.57 2.10 20.69
N GLU A 364 -10.44 2.83 20.59
CA GLU A 364 -10.35 4.28 20.81
C GLU A 364 -10.57 5.12 19.54
N GLY A 365 -10.80 4.50 18.38
CA GLY A 365 -11.12 5.19 17.12
C GLY A 365 -9.93 5.51 16.20
N ASP A 366 -8.80 4.82 16.34
CA ASP A 366 -7.54 5.04 15.60
C ASP A 366 -7.19 3.89 14.60
N PRO A 367 -8.08 3.54 13.64
CA PRO A 367 -7.87 2.41 12.73
C PRO A 367 -6.65 2.55 11.81
N GLY A 368 -6.09 3.76 11.68
CA GLY A 368 -4.85 4.00 10.97
C GLY A 368 -3.65 3.22 11.54
N MET A 369 -3.63 2.92 12.85
CA MET A 369 -2.54 2.11 13.44
C MET A 369 -2.56 0.68 12.90
N GLY A 370 -3.75 0.07 12.85
CA GLY A 370 -3.97 -1.24 12.25
C GLY A 370 -3.66 -1.26 10.75
N LEU A 371 -4.08 -0.22 10.01
CA LEU A 371 -3.79 -0.11 8.57
C LEU A 371 -2.29 0.01 8.28
N GLN A 372 -1.55 0.80 9.07
CA GLN A 372 -0.09 0.94 8.93
C GLN A 372 0.61 -0.42 9.06
N LEU A 373 0.30 -1.19 10.12
CA LEU A 373 0.91 -2.51 10.29
C LEU A 373 0.45 -3.47 9.19
N GLY A 374 -0.84 -3.49 8.84
CA GLY A 374 -1.39 -4.32 7.77
C GLY A 374 -0.68 -4.11 6.43
N LEU A 375 -0.50 -2.86 6.00
CA LEU A 375 0.24 -2.50 4.79
C LEU A 375 1.73 -2.89 4.87
N ASN A 376 2.37 -2.67 6.03
CA ASN A 376 3.76 -3.08 6.23
C ASN A 376 3.94 -4.62 6.17
N LEU A 377 3.01 -5.39 6.76
CA LEU A 377 3.00 -6.85 6.69
C LEU A 377 2.73 -7.33 5.24
N PHE A 378 1.80 -6.71 4.52
CA PHE A 378 1.53 -6.98 3.10
C PHE A 378 2.78 -6.74 2.23
N CYS A 379 3.56 -5.71 2.53
CA CYS A 379 4.86 -5.38 1.93
C CYS A 379 6.05 -6.11 2.59
N SER A 380 5.84 -7.32 3.12
CA SER A 380 6.90 -8.10 3.78
C SER A 380 6.89 -9.58 3.35
N PHE A 381 7.11 -10.50 4.29
CA PHE A 381 7.27 -11.91 4.02
C PHE A 381 5.92 -12.65 3.90
N PRO A 382 5.82 -13.69 3.06
CA PRO A 382 4.54 -14.38 2.83
C PRO A 382 3.95 -15.07 4.07
N MET A 383 4.73 -15.27 5.14
CA MET A 383 4.19 -15.81 6.40
C MET A 383 3.17 -14.89 7.09
N PHE A 384 3.21 -13.59 6.81
CA PHE A 384 2.35 -12.58 7.42
C PHE A 384 1.07 -12.31 6.63
N GLU A 385 0.85 -12.99 5.49
CA GLU A 385 -0.31 -12.78 4.60
C GLU A 385 -1.66 -12.85 5.34
N LYS A 386 -1.84 -13.81 6.25
CA LYS A 386 -3.06 -13.94 7.06
C LYS A 386 -3.29 -12.74 8.00
N GLU A 387 -2.22 -12.21 8.58
CA GLU A 387 -2.30 -11.11 9.55
C GLU A 387 -2.44 -9.75 8.86
N ALA A 388 -1.73 -9.55 7.75
CA ALA A 388 -1.94 -8.44 6.83
C ALA A 388 -3.41 -8.39 6.37
N LEU A 389 -3.98 -9.52 5.96
CA LEU A 389 -5.39 -9.62 5.58
C LEU A 389 -6.32 -9.21 6.73
N ARG A 390 -6.10 -9.73 7.95
CA ARG A 390 -6.93 -9.41 9.11
C ARG A 390 -6.92 -7.91 9.39
N LEU A 391 -5.74 -7.32 9.53
CA LEU A 391 -5.54 -5.91 9.88
C LEU A 391 -6.09 -4.97 8.78
N MET A 392 -5.75 -5.22 7.51
CA MET A 392 -6.22 -4.39 6.41
C MET A 392 -7.74 -4.49 6.25
N SER A 393 -8.33 -5.68 6.27
CA SER A 393 -9.78 -5.83 6.12
C SER A 393 -10.57 -5.26 7.30
N GLN A 394 -10.00 -5.27 8.52
CA GLN A 394 -10.58 -4.61 9.70
C GLN A 394 -10.50 -3.08 9.56
N ALA A 395 -9.31 -2.53 9.33
CA ALA A 395 -9.13 -1.08 9.22
C ALA A 395 -9.89 -0.46 8.04
N TYR A 396 -9.93 -1.11 6.86
CA TYR A 396 -10.79 -0.65 5.75
C TYR A 396 -12.28 -0.73 6.08
N SER A 397 -12.72 -1.60 7.00
CA SER A 397 -14.12 -1.60 7.46
C SER A 397 -14.41 -0.37 8.32
N PHE A 398 -13.54 -0.06 9.29
CA PHE A 398 -13.67 1.12 10.15
C PHE A 398 -13.56 2.44 9.37
N LEU A 399 -12.70 2.49 8.36
CA LEU A 399 -12.55 3.64 7.45
C LEU A 399 -13.64 3.71 6.37
N ASN A 400 -14.62 2.79 6.36
CA ASN A 400 -15.67 2.68 5.33
C ASN A 400 -15.16 2.50 3.87
N ARG A 401 -13.93 1.97 3.71
CA ARG A 401 -13.26 1.73 2.41
C ARG A 401 -13.60 0.35 1.86
N VAL A 402 -14.90 0.07 1.71
CA VAL A 402 -15.44 -1.28 1.38
C VAL A 402 -14.86 -1.86 0.08
N ALA A 403 -14.57 -1.04 -0.93
CA ALA A 403 -13.93 -1.51 -2.16
C ALA A 403 -12.50 -2.02 -1.93
N PHE A 404 -11.69 -1.31 -1.12
CA PHE A 404 -10.34 -1.76 -0.77
C PHE A 404 -10.36 -3.04 0.07
N LYS A 405 -11.31 -3.15 1.00
CA LYS A 405 -11.57 -4.40 1.73
C LYS A 405 -11.81 -5.57 0.77
N LYS A 406 -12.72 -5.41 -0.20
CA LYS A 406 -13.00 -6.43 -1.23
C LYS A 406 -11.75 -6.79 -2.04
N ILE A 407 -10.93 -5.80 -2.40
CA ILE A 407 -9.69 -6.02 -3.14
C ILE A 407 -8.69 -6.82 -2.32
N VAL A 408 -8.39 -6.46 -1.07
CA VAL A 408 -7.42 -7.20 -0.24
C VAL A 408 -7.91 -8.62 0.10
N ASP A 409 -9.21 -8.78 0.38
CA ASP A 409 -9.85 -10.08 0.65
C ASP A 409 -9.66 -11.07 -0.52
N ILE A 410 -9.69 -10.60 -1.77
CA ILE A 410 -9.48 -11.43 -2.96
C ILE A 410 -7.98 -11.52 -3.29
N HIS A 411 -7.24 -10.41 -3.20
CA HIS A 411 -5.82 -10.35 -3.58
C HIS A 411 -4.99 -11.33 -2.74
N ILE A 412 -5.05 -11.27 -1.41
CA ILE A 412 -4.19 -12.11 -0.57
C ILE A 412 -4.48 -13.61 -0.76
N ARG A 413 -5.73 -13.99 -1.03
CA ARG A 413 -6.10 -15.41 -1.28
C ARG A 413 -5.57 -15.97 -2.61
N HIS A 414 -5.22 -15.10 -3.55
CA HIS A 414 -4.82 -15.49 -4.91
C HIS A 414 -3.47 -14.89 -5.37
N ARG A 415 -2.78 -14.20 -4.45
CA ARG A 415 -1.57 -13.36 -4.64
C ARG A 415 -0.41 -14.04 -5.36
N ARG A 416 -0.31 -15.37 -5.26
CA ARG A 416 0.81 -16.20 -5.76
C ARG A 416 0.50 -16.94 -7.05
N ARG A 417 -0.66 -16.71 -7.67
CA ARG A 417 -1.02 -17.38 -8.93
C ARG A 417 -0.28 -16.73 -10.10
N MET A 418 0.20 -17.55 -11.04
CA MET A 418 0.59 -17.07 -12.38
C MET A 418 -0.65 -16.72 -13.24
N GLU A 419 -1.84 -17.13 -12.81
CA GLU A 419 -3.16 -16.75 -13.36
C GLU A 419 -3.61 -15.34 -12.93
N ILE A 420 -2.67 -14.43 -12.70
CA ILE A 420 -2.96 -13.00 -12.84
C ILE A 420 -2.93 -12.78 -14.36
N SER A 421 -3.94 -12.12 -14.91
CA SER A 421 -4.18 -11.98 -16.36
C SER A 421 -3.19 -11.02 -17.04
N GLN A 422 -1.90 -11.23 -16.82
CA GLN A 422 -0.78 -10.52 -17.43
C GLN A 422 -0.38 -11.18 -18.77
N LEU A 423 -1.10 -12.23 -19.16
CA LEU A 423 -0.88 -13.05 -20.35
C LEU A 423 -2.24 -13.41 -20.95
N SER A 424 -2.58 -12.72 -22.04
CA SER A 424 -3.43 -13.20 -23.13
C SER A 424 -2.53 -13.46 -24.34
#